data_AF-A0A3D0CCZ4-F1
#
_entry.id   AF-A0A3D0CCZ4-F1
#
_cell.length_a   1.000
_cell.length_b   1.000
_cell.length_c   1.000
_cell.angle_alpha   90.00
_cell.angle_beta   90.00
_cell.angle_gamma   90.00
#
_symmetry.space_group_name_H-M   'P 1'
#
loop_
_entity.id
_entity.type
_entity.pdbx_description
1 polymer ?
#
loop_
_entity_poly.entity_id
_entity_poly.type
_entity_poly.pdbx_seq_one_letter_code
_entity_poly.pdbx_strand_id
1 'polypeptide(L)'
;MNETLPITITVNNALLEKFINIKSVSNKLEAQFNFQTLTANWYGDEEKVLTIQLSLETLESFEQGKKALDNLSGHNVSVSHFSDDVVCCFNENDYQLHCTIAITAKELSLLTSQPNLLTGYIRAKLRKVLNLIAQQQSLASI
;
A
#
# COMPACT_ATOMS: atom_id res chain seq x y z
N MET A 1 7.06 -21.45 -11.14
CA MET A 1 7.99 -20.48 -10.53
C MET A 1 7.41 -19.09 -10.75
N ASN A 2 6.58 -18.63 -9.81
CA ASN A 2 6.18 -17.23 -9.69
C ASN A 2 6.43 -16.90 -8.22
N GLU A 3 7.67 -16.56 -7.89
CA GLU A 3 7.98 -16.01 -6.57
C GLU A 3 7.48 -14.58 -6.59
N THR A 4 6.24 -14.39 -6.13
CA THR A 4 5.67 -13.06 -5.93
C THR A 4 6.43 -12.40 -4.80
N LEU A 5 6.87 -11.16 -5.03
CA LEU A 5 7.53 -10.39 -3.99
C LEU A 5 6.56 -10.15 -2.81
N PRO A 6 7.04 -10.13 -1.55
CA PRO A 6 6.17 -9.96 -0.40
C PRO A 6 5.44 -8.62 -0.41
N ILE A 7 6.08 -7.54 -0.90
CA ILE A 7 5.40 -6.25 -1.08
C ILE A 7 4.98 -6.11 -2.54
N THR A 8 3.70 -5.83 -2.77
CA THR A 8 3.15 -5.53 -4.09
C THR A 8 2.42 -4.19 -4.09
N ILE A 9 2.46 -3.47 -5.20
CA ILE A 9 1.78 -2.18 -5.37
C ILE A 9 0.83 -2.27 -6.57
N THR A 10 -0.46 -2.13 -6.30
CA THR A 10 -1.50 -2.03 -7.32
C THR A 10 -2.01 -0.60 -7.45
N VAL A 11 -2.38 -0.22 -8.66
CA VAL A 11 -2.88 1.13 -8.97
C VAL A 11 -4.20 1.02 -9.69
N ASN A 12 -5.19 1.77 -9.20
CA ASN A 12 -6.49 1.87 -9.83
C ASN A 12 -6.40 2.35 -11.29
N ASN A 13 -7.25 1.79 -12.16
CA ASN A 13 -7.27 2.12 -13.59
C ASN A 13 -7.46 3.62 -13.87
N ALA A 14 -8.32 4.31 -13.12
CA ALA A 14 -8.52 5.75 -13.30
C ALA A 14 -7.25 6.57 -12.99
N LEU A 15 -6.41 6.10 -12.05
CA LEU A 15 -5.12 6.74 -11.78
C LEU A 15 -4.09 6.43 -12.87
N LEU A 16 -4.12 5.22 -13.44
CA LEU A 16 -3.27 4.83 -14.58
C LEU A 16 -3.58 5.67 -15.83
N GLU A 17 -4.86 5.92 -16.10
CA GLU A 17 -5.30 6.77 -17.20
C GLU A 17 -4.88 8.24 -16.98
N LYS A 18 -4.91 8.71 -15.74
CA LYS A 18 -4.60 10.10 -15.40
C LYS A 18 -3.10 10.40 -15.33
N PHE A 19 -2.30 9.42 -14.92
CA PHE A 19 -0.86 9.55 -14.72
C PHE A 19 -0.11 8.47 -15.49
N ILE A 20 0.31 8.77 -16.72
CA ILE A 20 1.01 7.84 -17.62
C ILE A 20 2.19 7.13 -16.95
N ASN A 21 2.92 7.84 -16.06
CA ASN A 21 4.12 7.31 -15.41
C ASN A 21 3.86 6.58 -14.08
N ILE A 22 2.63 6.60 -13.53
CA ILE A 22 2.38 6.06 -12.18
C ILE A 22 2.64 4.56 -12.09
N LYS A 23 2.41 3.81 -13.19
CA LYS A 23 2.76 2.38 -13.25
C LYS A 23 4.25 2.16 -13.13
N SER A 24 5.06 2.90 -13.89
CA SER A 24 6.52 2.80 -13.83
C SER A 24 7.05 3.21 -12.46
N VAL A 25 6.49 4.28 -11.89
CA VAL A 25 6.82 4.73 -10.53
C VAL A 25 6.50 3.64 -9.50
N SER A 26 5.30 3.05 -9.57
CA SER A 26 4.86 2.00 -8.63
C SER A 26 5.74 0.76 -8.72
N ASN A 27 6.04 0.27 -9.92
CA ASN A 27 6.94 -0.88 -10.11
C ASN A 27 8.35 -0.62 -9.56
N LYS A 28 8.89 0.60 -9.76
CA LYS A 28 10.19 0.98 -9.20
C LYS A 28 10.17 1.04 -7.68
N LEU A 29 9.09 1.58 -7.11
CA LEU A 29 8.93 1.66 -5.67
C LEU A 29 8.73 0.29 -5.03
N GLU A 30 7.99 -0.60 -5.69
CA GLU A 30 7.81 -1.99 -5.26
C GLU A 30 9.15 -2.70 -5.12
N ALA A 31 10.00 -2.63 -6.16
CA ALA A 31 11.34 -3.20 -6.11
C ALA A 31 12.21 -2.56 -5.01
N GLN A 32 12.14 -1.23 -4.85
CA GLN A 32 12.89 -0.51 -3.81
C GLN A 32 12.46 -0.94 -2.40
N PHE A 33 11.15 -0.99 -2.13
CA PHE A 33 10.64 -1.34 -0.82
C PHE A 33 10.96 -2.79 -0.47
N ASN A 34 10.79 -3.73 -1.40
CA ASN A 34 11.19 -5.12 -1.16
C ASN A 34 12.67 -5.27 -0.83
N PHE A 35 13.54 -4.52 -1.53
CA PHE A 35 14.96 -4.51 -1.19
C PHE A 35 15.21 -3.92 0.20
N GLN A 36 14.56 -2.80 0.54
CA GLN A 36 14.70 -2.16 1.85
C GLN A 36 14.23 -3.05 2.99
N THR A 37 13.06 -3.69 2.86
CA THR A 37 12.51 -4.59 3.89
C THR A 37 13.32 -5.86 4.03
N LEU A 38 13.86 -6.40 2.93
CA LEU A 38 14.83 -7.49 2.97
C LEU A 38 16.08 -7.08 3.78
N THR A 39 16.66 -5.91 3.51
CA THR A 39 17.83 -5.41 4.27
C THR A 39 17.50 -5.08 5.72
N ALA A 40 16.24 -4.76 6.02
CA ALA A 40 15.73 -4.52 7.36
C ALA A 40 15.28 -5.81 8.08
N ASN A 41 15.55 -6.98 7.49
CA ASN A 41 15.25 -8.30 8.02
C ASN A 41 13.75 -8.54 8.32
N TRP A 42 12.85 -7.96 7.51
CA TRP A 42 11.40 -8.19 7.65
C TRP A 42 11.01 -9.64 7.34
N TYR A 43 11.83 -10.34 6.56
CA TYR A 43 11.59 -11.71 6.11
C TYR A 43 12.51 -12.72 6.81
N GLY A 44 13.01 -12.38 8.00
CA GLY A 44 13.94 -13.24 8.75
C GLY A 44 13.35 -14.58 9.19
N ASP A 45 12.02 -14.66 9.27
CA ASP A 45 11.28 -15.93 9.43
C ASP A 45 10.74 -16.34 8.05
N GLU A 46 11.49 -17.20 7.36
CA GLU A 46 11.18 -17.66 6.00
C GLU A 46 9.88 -18.49 5.95
N GLU A 47 9.41 -19.01 7.09
CA GLU A 47 8.15 -19.77 7.20
C GLU A 47 6.93 -18.86 7.39
N LYS A 48 7.13 -17.59 7.79
CA LYS A 48 6.07 -16.61 8.06
C LYS A 48 6.39 -15.24 7.45
N VAL A 49 6.43 -15.19 6.12
CA VAL A 49 6.63 -13.96 5.38
C VAL A 49 5.32 -13.19 5.26
N LEU A 50 5.24 -12.01 5.90
CA LEU A 50 4.09 -11.11 5.78
C LEU A 50 4.01 -10.57 4.35
N THR A 51 2.96 -10.94 3.63
CA THR A 51 2.70 -10.38 2.30
C THR A 51 1.91 -9.09 2.45
N ILE A 52 2.37 -8.00 1.85
CA ILE A 52 1.75 -6.68 1.92
C ILE A 52 1.35 -6.23 0.53
N GLN A 53 0.06 -6.00 0.31
CA GLN A 53 -0.45 -5.39 -0.91
C GLN A 53 -0.85 -3.94 -0.65
N LEU A 54 -0.26 -3.01 -1.39
CA LEU A 54 -0.56 -1.58 -1.31
C LEU A 54 -1.38 -1.18 -2.55
N SER A 55 -2.64 -0.84 -2.37
CA SER A 55 -3.56 -0.43 -3.43
C SER A 55 -3.72 1.09 -3.43
N LEU A 56 -3.22 1.74 -4.48
CA LEU A 56 -3.45 3.16 -4.74
C LEU A 56 -4.79 3.34 -5.44
N GLU A 57 -5.73 3.99 -4.76
CA GLU A 57 -7.11 4.16 -5.20
C GLU A 57 -7.48 5.63 -5.40
N THR A 58 -8.49 5.89 -6.22
CA THR A 58 -9.19 7.18 -6.20
C THR A 58 -10.03 7.28 -4.93
N LEU A 59 -10.38 8.51 -4.53
CA LEU A 59 -11.25 8.71 -3.36
C LEU A 59 -12.58 7.95 -3.48
N GLU A 60 -13.17 7.94 -4.69
CA GLU A 60 -14.43 7.24 -4.96
C GLU A 60 -14.30 5.72 -4.76
N SER A 61 -13.27 5.10 -5.36
CA SER A 61 -13.01 3.66 -5.21
C SER A 61 -12.68 3.29 -3.77
N PHE A 62 -11.92 4.16 -3.08
CA PHE A 62 -11.59 3.98 -1.67
C PHE A 62 -12.83 3.99 -0.77
N GLU A 63 -13.75 4.94 -0.95
CA GLU A 63 -14.97 5.00 -0.14
C GLU A 63 -15.88 3.78 -0.38
N GLN A 64 -15.95 3.29 -1.62
CA GLN A 64 -16.67 2.06 -1.94
C GLN A 64 -16.02 0.84 -1.27
N GLY A 65 -14.69 0.70 -1.38
CA GLY A 65 -13.92 -0.37 -0.76
C GLY A 65 -13.98 -0.35 0.76
N LYS A 66 -13.89 0.83 1.38
CA LYS A 66 -13.98 1.01 2.83
C LYS A 66 -15.30 0.48 3.39
N LYS A 67 -16.43 0.80 2.75
CA LYS A 67 -17.74 0.27 3.15
C LYS A 67 -17.80 -1.25 3.06
N ALA A 68 -17.18 -1.85 2.06
CA ALA A 68 -17.12 -3.31 1.93
C ALA A 68 -16.25 -3.93 3.04
N LEU A 69 -15.12 -3.30 3.37
CA LEU A 69 -14.19 -3.70 4.43
C LEU A 69 -14.78 -3.62 5.84
N ASP A 70 -15.53 -2.57 6.14
CA ASP A 70 -16.20 -2.41 7.44
C ASP A 70 -17.18 -3.58 7.72
N ASN A 71 -17.76 -4.17 6.66
CA ASN A 71 -18.65 -5.32 6.75
C ASN A 71 -17.92 -6.68 6.84
N LEU A 72 -16.61 -6.72 6.58
CA LEU A 72 -15.79 -7.94 6.57
C LEU A 72 -15.09 -8.22 7.91
N SER A 73 -15.25 -7.34 8.90
CA SER A 73 -14.71 -7.54 10.25
C SER A 73 -15.29 -8.82 10.86
N GLY A 74 -14.46 -9.86 10.91
CA GLY A 74 -14.81 -11.20 11.38
C GLY A 74 -13.64 -11.84 12.13
N HIS A 75 -13.80 -13.10 12.55
CA HIS A 75 -12.89 -13.76 13.50
C HIS A 75 -11.41 -13.87 13.08
N ASN A 76 -11.04 -13.67 11.80
CA ASN A 76 -9.66 -13.79 11.30
C ASN A 76 -9.22 -12.60 10.42
N VAL A 77 -10.02 -11.53 10.39
CA VAL A 77 -9.77 -10.35 9.56
C VAL A 77 -9.87 -9.12 10.45
N SER A 78 -8.74 -8.42 10.61
CA SER A 78 -8.68 -7.18 11.38
C SER A 78 -8.52 -5.97 10.46
N VAL A 79 -9.40 -4.99 10.62
CA VAL A 79 -9.37 -3.74 9.86
C VAL A 79 -8.77 -2.65 10.73
N SER A 80 -7.73 -1.99 10.23
CA SER A 80 -7.02 -0.88 10.87
C SER A 80 -7.13 0.37 10.02
N HIS A 81 -7.56 1.48 10.62
CA HIS A 81 -7.60 2.79 9.97
C HIS A 81 -6.39 3.61 10.41
N PHE A 82 -5.41 3.77 9.51
CA PHE A 82 -4.21 4.56 9.79
C PHE A 82 -4.44 6.06 9.57
N SER A 83 -5.38 6.41 8.69
CA SER A 83 -5.75 7.80 8.35
C SER A 83 -7.13 7.81 7.69
N ASP A 84 -7.69 8.99 7.46
CA ASP A 84 -8.96 9.16 6.73
C ASP A 84 -8.89 8.61 5.29
N ASP A 85 -7.69 8.61 4.72
CA ASP A 85 -7.35 8.19 3.36
C ASP A 85 -6.54 6.88 3.30
N VAL A 86 -6.40 6.17 4.42
CA VAL A 86 -5.67 4.88 4.49
C VAL A 86 -6.40 3.88 5.39
N VAL A 87 -6.80 2.75 4.81
CA VAL A 87 -7.35 1.60 5.52
C VAL A 87 -6.52 0.36 5.21
N CYS A 88 -6.22 -0.44 6.21
CA CYS A 88 -5.51 -1.70 6.07
C CYS A 88 -6.34 -2.84 6.65
N CYS A 89 -6.27 -3.99 5.99
CA CYS A 89 -6.99 -5.20 6.30
C CYS A 89 -5.98 -6.32 6.44
N PHE A 90 -5.87 -6.87 7.65
CA PHE A 90 -4.97 -7.98 7.94
C PHE A 90 -5.76 -9.27 8.02
N ASN A 91 -5.42 -10.22 7.16
CA ASN A 91 -5.95 -11.57 7.16
C ASN A 91 -4.92 -12.50 7.83
N GLU A 92 -5.29 -13.01 9.00
CA GLU A 92 -4.43 -13.85 9.82
C GLU A 92 -4.20 -15.24 9.21
N ASN A 93 -5.16 -15.75 8.42
CA ASN A 93 -5.07 -17.10 7.84
C ASN A 93 -3.99 -17.19 6.76
N ASP A 94 -3.93 -16.17 5.89
CA ASP A 94 -2.99 -16.12 4.77
C ASP A 94 -1.71 -15.34 5.11
N TYR A 95 -1.65 -14.74 6.31
CA TYR A 95 -0.61 -13.81 6.74
C TYR A 95 -0.39 -12.69 5.71
N GLN A 96 -1.51 -12.08 5.30
CA GLN A 96 -1.56 -11.05 4.26
C GLN A 96 -2.15 -9.76 4.80
N LEU A 97 -1.54 -8.64 4.43
CA LEU A 97 -2.00 -7.30 4.75
C LEU A 97 -2.34 -6.57 3.46
N HIS A 98 -3.60 -6.22 3.28
CA HIS A 98 -4.06 -5.39 2.17
C HIS A 98 -4.30 -3.97 2.66
N CYS A 99 -3.55 -3.00 2.15
CA CYS A 99 -3.71 -1.59 2.48
C CYS A 99 -4.22 -0.81 1.27
N THR A 100 -5.38 -0.20 1.42
CA THR A 100 -5.99 0.69 0.44
C THR A 100 -5.66 2.13 0.81
N ILE A 101 -5.13 2.88 -0.15
CA ILE A 101 -4.59 4.22 0.05
C ILE A 101 -5.24 5.13 -0.99
N ALA A 102 -6.09 6.05 -0.53
CA ALA A 102 -6.75 7.00 -1.41
C ALA A 102 -5.81 8.14 -1.81
N ILE A 103 -5.85 8.53 -3.08
CA ILE A 103 -5.39 9.84 -3.52
C ILE A 103 -6.59 10.80 -3.43
N THR A 104 -6.57 11.66 -2.42
CA THR A 104 -7.58 12.68 -2.15
C THR A 104 -7.66 13.69 -3.30
N ALA A 105 -8.79 14.40 -3.40
CA ALA A 105 -9.00 15.40 -4.44
C ALA A 105 -7.91 16.49 -4.46
N LYS A 106 -7.45 16.94 -3.27
CA LYS A 106 -6.39 17.96 -3.15
C LYS A 106 -5.06 17.45 -3.70
N GLU A 107 -4.68 16.24 -3.34
CA GLU A 107 -3.44 15.59 -3.83
C GLU A 107 -3.53 15.35 -5.33
N LEU A 108 -4.68 14.89 -5.81
CA LEU A 108 -4.92 14.66 -7.24
C LEU A 108 -4.76 15.95 -8.05
N SER A 109 -5.33 17.07 -7.59
CA SER A 109 -5.17 18.38 -8.21
C SER A 109 -3.71 18.82 -8.21
N LEU A 110 -3.01 18.70 -7.08
CA LEU A 110 -1.60 19.07 -6.95
C LEU A 110 -0.71 18.26 -7.92
N LEU A 111 -0.88 16.94 -7.95
CA LEU A 111 -0.13 16.03 -8.81
C LEU A 111 -0.41 16.26 -10.30
N THR A 112 -1.61 16.74 -10.63
CA THR A 112 -1.96 17.12 -12.00
C THR A 112 -1.27 18.42 -12.41
N SER A 113 -1.21 19.41 -11.50
CA SER A 113 -0.53 20.68 -11.75
C SER A 113 0.99 20.55 -11.75
N GLN A 114 1.55 19.61 -10.98
CA GLN A 114 2.99 19.42 -10.83
C GLN A 114 3.37 17.93 -10.97
N PRO A 115 3.39 17.38 -12.20
CA PRO A 115 3.65 15.96 -12.43
C PRO A 115 5.03 15.49 -11.96
N ASN A 116 6.01 16.40 -11.86
CA ASN A 116 7.34 16.11 -11.35
C ASN A 116 7.33 15.65 -9.88
N LEU A 117 6.29 16.04 -9.12
CA LEU A 117 6.14 15.64 -7.72
C LEU A 117 5.59 14.22 -7.55
N LEU A 118 5.01 13.62 -8.60
CA LEU A 118 4.34 12.31 -8.51
C LEU A 118 5.20 11.25 -7.85
N THR A 119 6.44 11.08 -8.31
CA THR A 119 7.35 10.06 -7.78
C THR A 119 7.66 10.29 -6.30
N GLY A 120 8.02 11.52 -5.93
CA GLY A 120 8.35 11.86 -4.56
C GLY A 120 7.15 11.74 -3.62
N TYR A 121 5.98 12.13 -4.12
CA TYR A 121 4.72 12.07 -3.38
C TYR A 121 4.30 10.64 -3.07
N ILE A 122 4.18 9.80 -4.11
CA ILE A 122 3.77 8.41 -3.95
C ILE A 122 4.77 7.67 -3.07
N ARG A 123 6.08 7.90 -3.27
CA ARG A 123 7.12 7.32 -2.40
C ARG A 123 6.93 7.69 -0.93
N ALA A 124 6.75 8.98 -0.63
CA ALA A 124 6.60 9.45 0.74
C ALA A 124 5.34 8.87 1.39
N LYS A 125 4.21 8.85 0.66
CA LYS A 125 2.94 8.31 1.14
C LYS A 125 3.03 6.82 1.43
N LEU A 126 3.53 6.02 0.48
CA LEU A 126 3.68 4.57 0.66
C LEU A 126 4.68 4.22 1.77
N ARG A 127 5.82 4.92 1.83
CA ARG A 127 6.82 4.72 2.90
C ARG A 127 6.23 4.99 4.28
N LYS A 128 5.42 6.05 4.43
CA LYS A 128 4.73 6.34 5.69
C LYS A 128 3.82 5.17 6.09
N VAL A 129 3.04 4.64 5.15
CA VAL A 129 2.16 3.49 5.41
C VAL A 129 2.98 2.26 5.80
N LEU A 130 4.06 1.94 5.07
CA LEU A 130 4.95 0.82 5.41
C LEU A 130 5.55 0.97 6.82
N ASN A 131 5.94 2.18 7.23
CA ASN A 131 6.48 2.39 8.57
C ASN A 131 5.40 2.25 9.67
N LEU A 132 4.15 2.57 9.38
CA LEU A 132 3.03 2.31 10.31
C LEU A 132 2.76 0.80 10.44
N ILE A 133 2.84 0.06 9.33
CA ILE A 133 2.75 -1.40 9.33
C ILE A 133 3.90 -2.00 10.14
N ALA A 134 5.12 -1.51 9.93
CA ALA A 134 6.30 -1.96 10.67
C ALA A 134 6.09 -1.79 12.17
N GLN A 135 5.58 -0.62 12.61
CA GLN A 135 5.27 -0.37 14.00
C GLN A 135 4.20 -1.33 14.54
N GLN A 136 3.13 -1.60 13.79
CA GLN A 136 2.07 -2.53 14.20
C GLN A 136 2.56 -3.97 14.33
N GLN A 137 3.49 -4.38 13.46
CA GLN A 137 4.02 -5.75 13.38
C GLN A 137 5.36 -5.92 14.12
N SER A 138 5.82 -4.90 14.86
CA SER A 138 7.12 -4.87 15.55
C SER A 138 8.34 -5.12 14.63
N LEU A 139 8.26 -4.66 13.38
CA LEU A 139 9.33 -4.70 12.38
C LEU A 139 10.12 -3.38 12.36
N ALA A 140 11.32 -3.42 11.77
CA ALA A 140 12.16 -2.23 11.64
C ALA A 140 11.60 -1.23 10.60
N SER A 141 11.62 0.07 10.89
CA SER A 141 11.21 1.10 9.90
C SER A 141 12.22 1.22 8.74
N ILE A 142 11.73 1.64 7.57
CA ILE A 142 12.50 1.78 6.32
C ILE A 142 12.47 3.19 5.74
#